data_AF-U9UDG5-F1
#
_entry.id   AF-U9UDG5-F1
#
_cell.length_a   1.000
_cell.length_b   1.000
_cell.length_c   1.000
_cell.angle_alpha   90.00
_cell.angle_beta   90.00
_cell.angle_gamma   90.00
#
_symmetry.space_group_name_H-M   'P 1'
#
loop_
_entity.id
_entity.type
_entity.pdbx_description
1 polymer ?
#
loop_
_entity_poly.entity_id
_entity_poly.type
_entity_poly.pdbx_seq_one_letter_code
_entity_poly.pdbx_strand_id
1 'polypeptide(L)'
;MNGLSGLKKLLLKSILNITSINILKIFKKLVSVVLVKFIIELKRELISHDNIINFYGITISDQENQSDDIKKYHLVMEYADSGSLNNYLKENFEKLVWEDKLKFAYQLASAVSCLHDEDIIHRDL
;
A
#
# COMPACT_ATOMS: atom_id res chain seq x y z
N MET A 1 -11.50 -16.84 -32.31
CA MET A 1 -11.98 -15.97 -31.22
C MET A 1 -10.79 -15.50 -30.38
N ASN A 2 -10.01 -14.47 -30.81
CA ASN A 2 -8.80 -14.01 -30.08
C ASN A 2 -8.69 -12.48 -29.90
N GLY A 3 -9.76 -11.71 -30.16
CA GLY A 3 -9.70 -10.24 -30.17
C GLY A 3 -9.74 -9.54 -28.80
N LEU A 4 -10.49 -10.07 -27.83
CA LEU A 4 -10.68 -9.40 -26.53
C LEU A 4 -9.50 -9.54 -25.55
N SER A 5 -8.72 -10.63 -25.66
CA SER A 5 -7.54 -10.87 -24.82
C SER A 5 -6.41 -9.87 -25.14
N GLY A 6 -6.21 -9.59 -26.43
CA GLY A 6 -5.23 -8.61 -26.91
C GLY A 6 -5.55 -7.18 -26.47
N LEU A 7 -6.83 -6.79 -26.48
CA LEU A 7 -7.28 -5.46 -26.08
C LEU A 7 -7.09 -5.18 -24.58
N LYS A 8 -7.34 -6.18 -23.70
CA LYS A 8 -7.02 -6.05 -22.27
C LYS A 8 -5.52 -5.89 -22.02
N LYS A 9 -4.70 -6.64 -22.77
CA LYS A 9 -3.23 -6.59 -22.66
C LYS A 9 -2.67 -5.25 -23.17
N LEU A 10 -3.26 -4.69 -24.23
CA LEU A 10 -2.96 -3.36 -24.76
C LEU A 10 -3.42 -2.24 -23.81
N LEU A 11 -4.60 -2.36 -23.19
CA LEU A 11 -5.05 -1.42 -22.15
C LEU A 11 -4.10 -1.43 -20.96
N LEU A 12 -3.73 -2.60 -20.44
CA LEU A 12 -2.77 -2.73 -19.33
C LEU A 12 -1.41 -2.13 -19.73
N LYS A 13 -0.94 -2.40 -20.95
CA LYS A 13 0.32 -1.84 -21.45
C LYS A 13 0.23 -0.33 -21.67
N SER A 14 -0.92 0.21 -22.08
CA SER A 14 -1.13 1.66 -22.21
C SER A 14 -1.19 2.35 -20.85
N ILE A 15 -1.82 1.74 -19.85
CA ILE A 15 -1.83 2.22 -18.46
C ILE A 15 -0.40 2.23 -17.90
N LEU A 16 0.37 1.16 -18.13
CA LEU A 16 1.78 1.05 -17.73
C LEU A 16 2.74 1.95 -18.55
N ASN A 17 2.32 2.46 -19.71
CA ASN A 17 3.16 3.32 -20.54
C ASN A 17 2.84 4.81 -20.33
N ILE A 18 1.62 5.15 -19.89
CA ILE A 18 1.24 6.49 -19.40
C ILE A 18 1.97 6.82 -18.08
N THR A 19 2.42 5.80 -17.33
CA THR A 19 3.27 5.98 -16.14
C THR A 19 4.73 6.36 -16.45
N SER A 20 5.08 6.69 -17.69
CA SER A 20 6.37 7.31 -18.04
C SER A 20 6.51 8.75 -17.51
N ILE A 21 5.63 9.21 -16.62
CA ILE A 21 5.81 10.38 -15.78
C ILE A 21 6.39 9.93 -14.42
N ASN A 22 7.63 9.45 -14.44
CA ASN A 22 8.67 9.51 -13.39
C ASN A 22 8.45 9.28 -11.86
N ILE A 23 7.28 9.14 -11.23
CA ILE A 23 7.19 9.28 -9.75
C ILE A 23 6.19 8.36 -9.03
N LEU A 24 6.07 7.08 -9.36
CA LEU A 24 5.34 6.14 -8.48
C LEU A 24 5.99 4.74 -8.49
N LYS A 25 6.95 4.53 -7.59
CA LYS A 25 7.32 3.15 -7.22
C LYS A 25 6.11 2.55 -6.51
N ILE A 26 5.65 1.38 -6.96
CA ILE A 26 4.49 0.69 -6.40
C ILE A 26 4.98 -0.55 -5.67
N PHE A 27 4.65 -0.66 -4.38
CA PHE A 27 4.96 -1.85 -3.58
C PHE A 27 3.84 -2.89 -3.69
N LYS A 28 4.19 -4.18 -3.77
CA LYS A 28 3.26 -5.31 -3.76
C LYS A 28 3.44 -6.17 -2.51
N LYS A 29 2.41 -6.27 -1.68
CA LYS A 29 2.38 -7.14 -0.49
C LYS A 29 1.36 -8.26 -0.67
N LEU A 30 1.80 -9.52 -0.52
CA LEU A 30 0.92 -10.69 -0.54
C LEU A 30 0.00 -10.67 0.69
N VAL A 31 -1.29 -10.88 0.48
CA VAL A 31 -2.31 -10.79 1.54
C VAL A 31 -3.36 -11.89 1.43
N SER A 32 -3.97 -12.26 2.56
CA SER A 32 -5.04 -13.26 2.62
C SER A 32 -6.37 -12.68 2.11
N VAL A 33 -7.29 -13.56 1.70
CA VAL A 33 -8.63 -13.17 1.21
C VAL A 33 -9.44 -12.41 2.27
N VAL A 34 -9.26 -12.75 3.56
CA VAL A 34 -9.89 -12.06 4.68
C VAL A 34 -9.39 -10.60 4.76
N LEU A 35 -8.09 -10.38 4.57
CA LEU A 35 -7.49 -9.04 4.57
C LEU A 35 -7.92 -8.22 3.36
N VAL A 36 -8.08 -8.86 2.19
CA VAL A 36 -8.61 -8.25 0.97
C VAL A 36 -10.03 -7.72 1.18
N LYS A 37 -10.90 -8.49 1.85
CA LYS A 37 -12.28 -8.07 2.14
C LYS A 37 -12.29 -6.86 3.07
N PHE A 38 -11.49 -6.87 4.13
CA PHE A 38 -11.32 -5.73 5.04
C PHE A 38 -10.84 -4.48 4.30
N ILE A 39 -9.87 -4.61 3.39
CA ILE A 39 -9.33 -3.48 2.62
C ILE A 39 -10.33 -2.95 1.58
N ILE A 40 -11.17 -3.82 1.01
CA ILE A 40 -12.28 -3.38 0.15
C ILE A 40 -13.32 -2.61 0.97
N GLU A 41 -13.57 -3.00 2.21
CA GLU A 41 -14.45 -2.25 3.13
C GLU A 41 -13.86 -0.86 3.47
N LEU A 42 -12.53 -0.75 3.68
CA LEU A 42 -11.83 0.53 3.83
C LEU A 42 -11.88 1.42 2.58
N LYS A 43 -12.10 0.84 1.39
CA LYS A 43 -12.07 1.53 0.10
C LYS A 43 -13.24 2.50 -0.11
N ARG A 44 -14.21 2.54 0.81
CA ARG A 44 -15.35 3.48 0.74
C ARG A 44 -14.96 4.92 1.09
N GLU A 45 -13.85 5.13 1.80
CA GLU A 45 -13.33 6.45 2.15
C GLU A 45 -11.88 6.56 1.66
N LEU A 46 -11.64 7.46 0.71
CA LEU A 46 -10.31 7.80 0.22
C LEU A 46 -9.58 8.59 1.30
N ILE A 47 -9.07 7.90 2.33
CA ILE A 47 -8.22 8.51 3.35
C ILE A 47 -6.95 8.98 2.65
N SER A 48 -6.74 10.29 2.62
CA SER A 48 -5.53 10.92 2.11
C SER A 48 -4.95 11.78 3.22
N HIS A 49 -3.77 11.41 3.69
CA HIS A 49 -3.05 12.09 4.76
C HIS A 49 -1.55 11.91 4.55
N ASP A 50 -0.76 12.96 4.72
CA ASP A 50 0.69 12.96 4.44
C ASP A 50 1.49 11.92 5.24
N ASN A 51 0.91 11.39 6.32
CA ASN A 51 1.53 10.38 7.19
C ASN A 51 0.88 8.99 7.06
N ILE A 52 0.06 8.76 6.04
CA ILE A 52 -0.57 7.47 5.74
C ILE A 52 -0.14 7.05 4.33
N ILE A 53 0.37 5.81 4.20
CA ILE A 53 0.74 5.24 2.89
C ILE A 53 -0.50 5.09 2.04
N ASN A 54 -0.50 5.74 0.86
CA ASN A 54 -1.65 5.69 -0.03
C ASN A 54 -1.88 4.27 -0.57
N PHE A 55 -3.14 3.84 -0.54
CA PHE A 55 -3.58 2.57 -1.11
C PHE A 55 -4.25 2.78 -2.47
N TYR A 56 -3.73 2.11 -3.50
CA TYR A 56 -4.22 2.27 -4.88
C TYR A 56 -5.14 1.13 -5.32
N GLY A 57 -5.05 -0.06 -4.71
CA GLY A 57 -5.93 -1.17 -5.05
C GLY A 57 -5.33 -2.55 -4.81
N ILE A 58 -6.00 -3.56 -5.38
CA ILE A 58 -5.64 -4.97 -5.24
C ILE A 58 -5.40 -5.53 -6.63
N THR A 59 -4.31 -6.28 -6.79
CA THR A 59 -4.03 -7.05 -8.00
C THR A 59 -3.95 -8.53 -7.66
N ILE A 60 -4.31 -9.37 -8.62
CA ILE A 60 -4.32 -10.83 -8.46
C ILE A 60 -3.21 -11.37 -9.35
N SER A 61 -2.35 -12.22 -8.81
CA SER A 61 -1.39 -12.96 -9.62
C SER A 61 -1.97 -14.34 -9.93
N ASP A 62 -2.35 -14.55 -11.18
CA ASP A 62 -2.70 -15.86 -11.71
C ASP A 62 -1.39 -16.63 -11.94
N GLN A 63 -0.94 -17.41 -10.95
CA GLN A 63 0.09 -18.41 -11.23
C GLN A 63 -0.63 -19.64 -11.78
N GLU A 64 -0.71 -19.71 -13.11
CA GLU A 64 -1.45 -20.74 -13.86
C GLU A 64 -0.97 -22.18 -13.64
N ASN A 65 0.09 -22.45 -12.86
CA ASN A 65 0.65 -23.79 -12.76
C ASN A 65 1.25 -24.06 -11.37
N GLN A 66 0.44 -24.54 -10.42
CA GLN A 66 0.82 -25.52 -9.39
C GLN A 66 -0.34 -25.71 -8.40
N SER A 67 -1.05 -26.82 -8.59
CA SER A 67 -1.72 -27.71 -7.62
C SER A 67 -2.51 -27.21 -6.40
N ASP A 68 -2.60 -25.92 -6.10
CA ASP A 68 -3.42 -25.37 -5.03
C ASP A 68 -4.15 -24.12 -5.55
N ASP A 69 -5.49 -24.16 -5.61
CA ASP A 69 -6.41 -23.13 -6.12
C ASP A 69 -6.42 -21.80 -5.33
N ILE A 70 -5.32 -21.44 -4.66
CA ILE A 70 -5.24 -20.25 -3.82
C ILE A 70 -4.85 -19.05 -4.68
N LYS A 71 -5.85 -18.26 -5.06
CA LYS A 71 -5.64 -16.92 -5.65
C LYS A 71 -4.73 -16.10 -4.74
N LYS A 72 -3.58 -15.67 -5.27
CA LYS A 72 -2.65 -14.79 -4.58
C LYS A 72 -3.03 -13.34 -4.84
N TYR A 73 -3.49 -12.66 -3.79
CA TYR A 73 -3.82 -11.25 -3.83
C TYR A 73 -2.64 -10.41 -3.37
N HIS A 74 -2.38 -9.33 -4.09
CA HIS A 74 -1.36 -8.34 -3.74
C HIS A 74 -1.99 -6.97 -3.57
N LEU A 75 -1.62 -6.26 -2.51
CA LEU A 75 -1.95 -4.84 -2.36
C LEU A 75 -1.02 -3.99 -3.23
N VAL A 76 -1.58 -2.94 -3.80
CA VAL A 76 -0.88 -1.92 -4.59
C VAL A 76 -0.91 -0.64 -3.76
N MET A 77 0.26 -0.20 -3.30
CA MET A 77 0.40 0.92 -2.37
C MET A 77 1.56 1.83 -2.78
N GLU A 78 1.56 3.04 -2.23
CA GLU A 78 2.70 3.95 -2.28
C GLU A 78 3.96 3.30 -1.70
N TYR A 79 5.09 3.55 -2.36
CA TYR A 79 6.38 3.04 -1.94
C TYR A 79 7.10 4.07 -1.07
N ALA A 80 7.29 3.74 0.20
CA ALA A 80 8.23 4.44 1.08
C ALA A 80 9.63 3.85 0.90
N ASP A 81 10.56 4.65 0.40
CA ASP A 81 11.91 4.21 0.02
C ASP A 81 12.91 4.11 1.17
N SER A 82 12.55 4.66 2.34
CA SER A 82 13.43 4.78 3.52
C SER A 82 13.34 3.56 4.47
N GLY A 83 12.68 2.48 4.05
CA GLY A 83 12.51 1.29 4.88
C GLY A 83 11.51 1.48 6.02
N SER A 84 11.58 0.62 7.06
CA SER A 84 10.68 0.71 8.21
C SER A 84 11.21 1.68 9.27
N LEU A 85 10.31 2.39 9.94
CA LEU A 85 10.65 3.25 11.08
C LEU A 85 11.42 2.48 12.17
N ASN A 86 11.04 1.22 12.43
CA ASN A 86 11.75 0.37 13.40
C ASN A 86 13.23 0.16 13.04
N ASN A 87 13.54 -0.10 11.76
CA ASN A 87 14.93 -0.26 11.32
C ASN A 87 15.68 1.06 11.45
N TYR A 88 15.07 2.16 11.02
CA TYR A 88 15.67 3.49 11.15
C TYR A 88 15.99 3.84 12.61
N LEU A 89 15.05 3.60 13.53
CA LEU A 89 15.22 3.90 14.95
C LEU A 89 16.30 3.01 15.58
N LYS A 90 16.36 1.71 15.26
CA LYS A 90 17.43 0.83 15.77
C LYS A 90 18.84 1.35 15.47
N GLU A 91 19.03 2.02 14.34
CA GLU A 91 20.34 2.52 13.90
C GLU A 91 20.62 3.97 14.34
N ASN A 92 19.57 4.77 14.58
CA ASN A 92 19.71 6.22 14.71
C ASN A 92 19.11 6.82 15.99
N PHE A 93 18.46 6.04 16.86
CA PHE A 93 17.75 6.56 18.03
C PHE A 93 18.60 7.48 18.93
N GLU A 94 19.87 7.11 19.17
CA GLU A 94 20.81 7.89 19.98
C GLU A 94 21.26 9.20 19.31
N LYS A 95 21.14 9.30 17.98
CA LYS A 95 21.51 10.50 17.21
C LYS A 95 20.36 11.50 17.07
N LEU A 96 19.12 11.05 17.32
CA LEU A 96 17.94 11.91 17.21
C LEU A 96 17.85 12.86 18.40
N VAL A 97 17.68 14.15 18.10
CA VAL A 97 17.37 15.14 19.13
C VAL A 97 15.89 15.04 19.54
N TRP A 98 15.52 15.70 20.63
CA TRP A 98 14.16 15.63 21.14
C TRP A 98 13.12 16.15 20.15
N GLU A 99 13.47 17.18 19.37
CA GLU A 99 12.58 17.71 18.34
C GLU A 99 12.23 16.67 17.26
N ASP A 100 13.19 15.84 16.83
CA ASP A 100 12.95 14.78 15.85
C ASP A 100 12.00 13.71 16.41
N LYS A 101 12.22 13.32 17.68
CA LYS A 101 11.38 12.33 18.38
C LYS A 101 9.95 12.83 18.51
N LEU A 102 9.78 14.10 18.89
CA LEU A 102 8.47 14.75 18.95
C LEU A 102 7.81 14.82 17.58
N LYS A 103 8.56 15.11 16.52
CA LYS A 103 8.05 15.13 15.15
C LYS A 103 7.51 13.76 14.73
N PHE A 104 8.24 12.67 14.98
CA PHE A 104 7.75 11.32 14.68
C PHE A 104 6.49 10.97 15.48
N ALA A 105 6.48 11.26 16.79
CA ALA A 105 5.31 11.02 17.63
C ALA A 105 4.08 11.79 17.13
N TYR A 106 4.25 13.06 16.75
CA TYR A 106 3.20 13.88 16.18
C TYR A 106 2.68 13.32 14.85
N GLN A 107 3.57 12.93 13.93
CA GLN A 107 3.17 12.35 12.64
C GLN A 107 2.37 11.05 12.80
N LEU A 108 2.79 10.18 13.72
CA LEU A 108 2.07 8.94 14.04
C LEU A 108 0.70 9.23 14.68
N ALA A 109 0.65 10.14 15.66
CA ALA A 109 -0.61 10.54 16.29
C ALA A 109 -1.58 11.19 15.28
N SER A 110 -1.07 12.02 14.36
CA SER A 110 -1.86 12.66 13.30
C SER A 110 -2.45 11.62 12.34
N ALA A 111 -1.65 10.64 11.91
CA ALA A 111 -2.14 9.53 11.09
C ALA A 111 -3.24 8.73 11.79
N VAL A 112 -3.03 8.36 13.05
CA VAL A 112 -4.01 7.59 13.83
C VAL A 112 -5.29 8.40 14.08
N SER A 113 -5.18 9.70 14.35
CA SER A 113 -6.35 10.59 14.49
C SER A 113 -7.16 10.61 13.20
N CYS A 114 -6.51 10.78 12.05
CA CYS A 114 -7.17 10.77 10.74
C CYS A 114 -7.90 9.45 10.48
N LEU A 115 -7.35 8.31 10.89
CA LEU A 115 -8.03 7.02 10.78
C LEU A 115 -9.26 6.95 11.70
N HIS A 116 -9.14 7.42 12.94
CA HIS A 116 -10.25 7.41 13.89
C HIS A 116 -11.39 8.36 13.50
N ASP A 117 -11.09 9.50 12.85
CA ASP A 117 -12.10 10.42 12.34
C ASP A 117 -13.00 9.77 11.26
N GLU A 118 -12.48 8.73 10.58
CA GLU A 118 -13.20 7.91 9.60
C GLU A 118 -13.66 6.55 10.22
N ASP A 119 -13.76 6.46 11.55
CA ASP A 119 -14.15 5.25 12.30
C ASP A 119 -13.27 3.99 12.00
N ILE A 120 -12.04 4.19 11.53
CA ILE A 120 -11.10 3.12 11.18
C ILE A 120 -10.09 2.88 12.29
N ILE A 121 -10.04 1.64 12.78
CA ILE A 121 -9.06 1.18 13.77
C ILE A 121 -7.88 0.53 13.04
N HIS A 122 -6.64 1.00 13.28
CA HIS A 122 -5.42 0.47 12.63
C HIS A 122 -5.13 -1.01 12.96
N ARG A 123 -5.56 -1.46 14.15
CA ARG A 123 -5.47 -2.85 14.70
C ARG A 123 -4.07 -3.40 15.01
N ASP A 124 -3.01 -2.89 14.41
CA ASP A 124 -1.63 -3.35 14.64
C ASP A 124 -0.63 -2.19 14.45
N LEU A 125 -0.61 -1.25 15.41
CA LEU A 125 0.22 -0.04 15.38
C LEU A 125 1.65 -0.29 15.87
#